data_AF-A0A2U3LQ73-F1
#
_entry.id   AF-A0A2U3LQ73-F1
#
_cell.length_a   1.000
_cell.length_b   1.000
_cell.length_c   1.000
_cell.angle_alpha   90.00
_cell.angle_beta   90.00
_cell.angle_gamma   90.00
#
_symmetry.space_group_name_H-M   'P 1'
#
loop_
_entity.id
_entity.type
_entity.pdbx_description
1 polymer ?
#
loop_
_entity_poly.entity_id
_entity_poly.type
_entity_poly.pdbx_seq_one_letter_code
_entity_poly.pdbx_strand_id
1 'polypeptide(L)'
;MTEMRTILHSDLNSFYASVEMMLDPSLRGKAVAICGSTEDRHGIVLAKSELAKKAGVKTGMVNWEASHKLRVHELCAHSIRRSSTQ
;
A
#
# COMPACT_ATOMS: atom_id res chain seq x y z
N MET A 1 4.90 36.34 -27.66
CA MET A 1 5.35 35.98 -26.30
C MET A 1 4.57 34.76 -25.88
N THR A 2 5.22 33.62 -25.66
CA THR A 2 4.54 32.43 -25.15
C THR A 2 4.31 32.62 -23.64
N GLU A 3 3.05 32.73 -23.24
CA GLU A 3 2.62 32.71 -21.83
C GLU A 3 3.23 31.49 -21.12
N MET A 4 3.87 31.69 -19.97
CA MET A 4 4.42 30.59 -19.19
C MET A 4 3.30 29.81 -18.50
N ARG A 5 3.25 28.49 -18.75
CA ARG A 5 2.27 27.61 -18.11
C ARG A 5 2.63 27.41 -16.64
N THR A 6 1.67 27.66 -15.75
CA THR A 6 1.75 27.21 -14.36
C THR A 6 1.29 25.77 -14.27
N ILE A 7 2.10 24.88 -13.70
CA ILE A 7 1.79 23.46 -13.53
C ILE A 7 1.75 23.14 -12.03
N LEU A 8 0.63 22.60 -11.56
CA LEU A 8 0.47 22.06 -10.21
C LEU A 8 0.63 20.54 -10.23
N HIS A 9 1.48 20.02 -9.34
CA HIS A 9 1.61 18.59 -9.08
C HIS A 9 1.17 18.30 -7.64
N SER A 10 0.29 17.32 -7.46
CA SER A 10 -0.21 16.88 -6.16
C SER A 10 -0.13 15.37 -6.08
N ASP A 11 0.52 14.86 -5.04
CA ASP A 11 0.69 13.43 -4.78
C ASP A 11 0.19 13.06 -3.38
N LEU A 12 -0.31 11.83 -3.23
CA LEU A 12 -0.88 11.32 -1.99
C LEU A 12 0.08 10.31 -1.34
N ASN A 13 0.59 10.67 -0.17
CA ASN A 13 1.50 9.82 0.59
C ASN A 13 0.83 8.50 0.97
N SER A 14 1.45 7.39 0.53
CA SER A 14 1.01 6.03 0.89
C SER A 14 -0.48 5.77 0.64
N PHE A 15 -1.01 6.30 -0.47
CA PHE A 15 -2.44 6.37 -0.78
C PHE A 15 -3.25 5.11 -0.44
N TYR A 16 -2.95 3.94 -1.01
CA TYR A 16 -3.76 2.75 -0.72
C TYR A 16 -3.69 2.33 0.75
N ALA A 17 -2.55 2.50 1.41
CA ALA A 17 -2.46 2.21 2.85
C ALA A 17 -3.27 3.20 3.69
N SER A 18 -3.34 4.48 3.29
CA SER A 18 -4.15 5.48 4.01
C SER A 18 -5.64 5.26 3.81
N VAL A 19 -6.07 4.84 2.62
CA VAL A 19 -7.45 4.43 2.35
C VAL A 19 -7.84 3.22 3.19
N GLU A 20 -7.01 2.17 3.24
CA GLU A 20 -7.31 0.99 4.07
C GLU A 20 -7.36 1.32 5.57
N MET A 21 -6.46 2.17 6.08
CA MET A 21 -6.52 2.64 7.49
C MET A 21 -7.72 3.56 7.79
N MET A 22 -8.31 4.16 6.76
CA MET A 22 -9.56 4.91 6.88
C MET A 22 -10.75 3.95 6.95
N LEU A 23 -10.77 2.92 6.10
CA LEU A 23 -11.84 1.91 6.03
C LEU A 23 -11.82 0.95 7.23
N ASP A 24 -10.64 0.54 7.68
CA ASP A 24 -10.42 -0.25 8.88
C ASP A 24 -9.53 0.55 9.87
N PRO A 25 -10.16 1.29 10.82
CA PRO A 25 -9.43 2.04 11.83
C PRO A 25 -8.54 1.19 12.74
N SER A 26 -8.74 -0.14 12.81
CA SER A 26 -7.89 -1.03 13.61
C SER A 26 -6.47 -1.16 13.05
N LEU A 27 -6.24 -0.73 11.81
CA LEU A 27 -4.94 -0.66 11.13
C LEU A 27 -4.15 0.60 11.45
N ARG A 28 -4.73 1.59 12.13
CA ARG A 28 -4.04 2.83 12.48
C ARG A 28 -2.94 2.55 13.50
N GLY A 29 -1.78 3.17 13.31
CA GLY A 29 -0.60 2.96 14.15
C GLY A 29 0.13 1.64 13.92
N LYS A 30 -0.31 0.83 12.94
CA LYS A 30 0.28 -0.45 12.57
C LYS A 30 1.12 -0.35 11.31
N ALA A 31 2.02 -1.32 11.13
CA ALA A 31 2.87 -1.39 9.97
C ALA A 31 2.15 -2.13 8.82
N VAL A 32 1.39 -1.38 8.02
CA VAL A 32 0.54 -1.91 6.94
C VAL A 32 1.30 -2.01 5.62
N ALA A 33 1.16 -3.14 4.91
CA ALA A 33 1.55 -3.32 3.52
C ALA A 33 0.36 -3.84 2.69
N ILE A 34 0.07 -3.18 1.57
CA ILE A 34 -0.98 -3.55 0.62
C ILE A 34 -0.35 -4.36 -0.49
N CYS A 35 -0.82 -5.60 -0.67
CA CYS A 35 -0.26 -6.54 -1.65
C CYS A 35 -1.28 -6.85 -2.74
N GLY A 36 -0.80 -7.13 -3.96
CA GLY A 36 -1.62 -7.72 -5.00
C GLY A 36 -2.09 -9.13 -4.63
N SER A 37 -3.07 -9.64 -5.38
CA SER A 37 -3.47 -11.06 -5.33
C SER A 37 -2.24 -11.96 -5.53
N THR A 38 -2.13 -13.03 -4.74
CA THR A 38 -1.01 -13.98 -4.87
C THR A 38 -1.17 -14.77 -6.16
N GLU A 39 -2.40 -15.17 -6.50
CA GLU A 39 -2.72 -15.94 -7.70
C GLU A 39 -2.52 -15.12 -8.99
N ASP A 40 -2.94 -13.85 -8.99
CA ASP A 40 -3.00 -13.03 -10.21
C ASP A 40 -1.79 -12.09 -10.37
N ARG A 41 -1.13 -11.72 -9.28
CA ARG A 41 -0.09 -10.67 -9.25
C ARG A 41 1.14 -11.05 -8.45
N HIS A 42 1.35 -12.34 -8.20
CA HIS A 42 2.49 -12.88 -7.45
C HIS A 42 2.64 -12.30 -6.03
N GLY A 43 1.59 -11.68 -5.47
CA GLY A 43 1.58 -11.20 -4.11
C GLY A 43 2.53 -10.03 -3.84
N ILE A 44 2.89 -9.20 -4.82
CA ILE A 44 3.82 -8.10 -4.58
C ILE A 44 3.20 -6.91 -3.83
N VAL A 45 4.01 -6.18 -3.06
CA VAL A 45 3.63 -4.96 -2.33
C VAL A 45 3.41 -3.82 -3.32
N LEU A 46 2.19 -3.30 -3.35
CA LEU A 46 1.75 -2.18 -4.18
C LEU A 46 1.86 -0.85 -3.41
N ALA A 47 1.52 -0.86 -2.12
CA ALA A 47 1.62 0.30 -1.24
C ALA A 47 1.96 -0.12 0.19
N LYS A 48 2.40 0.84 1.00
CA LYS A 48 2.85 0.58 2.38
C LYS A 48 2.75 1.84 3.23
N SER A 49 2.43 1.66 4.51
CA SER A 49 2.44 2.73 5.51
C SER A 49 3.86 3.25 5.77
N GLU A 50 3.97 4.41 6.41
CA GLU A 50 5.25 4.97 6.86
C GLU A 50 5.98 4.04 7.85
N LEU A 51 5.25 3.36 8.73
CA LEU A 51 5.83 2.39 9.66
C LEU A 51 6.42 1.18 8.92
N ALA A 52 5.72 0.68 7.89
CA ALA A 52 6.24 -0.39 7.04
C ALA A 52 7.45 0.05 6.20
N LYS A 53 7.52 1.32 5.75
CA LYS A 53 8.72 1.88 5.12
C LYS A 53 9.91 1.84 6.07
N LYS A 54 9.72 2.27 7.32
CA LYS A 54 10.76 2.24 8.37
C LYS A 54 11.22 0.82 8.72
N ALA A 55 10.31 -0.16 8.62
CA ALA A 55 10.64 -1.59 8.76
C ALA A 55 11.38 -2.18 7.54
N GLY A 56 11.62 -1.40 6.48
CA GLY A 56 12.38 -1.83 5.31
C GLY A 56 11.57 -2.55 4.24
N VAL A 57 10.23 -2.50 4.29
CA VAL A 57 9.36 -2.99 3.21
C VAL A 57 9.50 -2.07 2.00
N LYS A 58 9.58 -2.64 0.79
CA LYS A 58 9.75 -1.89 -0.48
C LYS A 58 8.59 -2.18 -1.44
N THR A 59 8.35 -1.26 -2.38
CA THR A 59 7.37 -1.51 -3.46
C THR A 59 7.94 -2.57 -4.40
N GLY A 60 7.11 -3.50 -4.87
CA GLY A 60 7.54 -4.64 -5.67
C GLY A 60 8.14 -5.80 -4.87
N MET A 61 8.28 -5.64 -3.54
CA MET A 61 8.67 -6.73 -2.65
C MET A 61 7.58 -7.80 -2.64
N VAL A 62 7.94 -9.07 -2.68
CA VAL A 62 6.99 -10.18 -2.54
C VAL A 62 6.42 -10.20 -1.11
N ASN A 63 5.11 -10.48 -0.99
CA ASN A 63 4.38 -10.48 0.29
C ASN A 63 5.08 -11.30 1.37
N TRP A 64 5.60 -12.49 1.05
CA TRP A 64 6.28 -13.33 2.03
C TRP A 64 7.52 -12.63 2.59
N GLU A 65 8.32 -11.95 1.76
CA GLU A 65 9.49 -11.20 2.21
C GLU A 65 9.07 -10.00 3.07
N ALA A 66 8.01 -9.29 2.67
CA ALA A 66 7.46 -8.19 3.45
C ALA A 66 6.95 -8.66 4.82
N SER A 67 6.30 -9.82 4.90
CA SER A 67 5.84 -10.44 6.16
C SER A 67 6.98 -10.70 7.13
N HIS A 68 8.12 -11.22 6.65
CA HIS A 68 9.28 -11.47 7.51
C HIS A 68 9.86 -10.18 8.12
N LYS A 69 9.73 -9.06 7.42
CA LYS A 69 10.22 -7.75 7.89
C LYS A 69 9.26 -7.11 8.91
N LEU A 70 7.97 -7.42 8.85
CA LEU A 70 6.96 -6.77 9.66
C LEU A 70 6.79 -7.36 11.08
N ARG A 71 7.44 -8.48 11.42
CA ARG A 71 7.55 -9.11 12.78
C ARG A 71 6.25 -9.33 13.58
N VAL A 72 5.09 -8.95 13.05
CA VAL A 72 3.75 -9.13 13.60
C VAL A 72 2.76 -9.35 12.46
N HIS A 73 1.67 -10.07 12.74
CA HIS A 73 0.61 -10.53 11.83
C HIS A 73 -0.21 -9.41 11.12
N GLU A 74 0.41 -8.32 10.69
CA GLU A 74 -0.26 -7.11 10.20
C GLU A 74 -0.06 -6.85 8.71
N LEU A 75 0.11 -7.92 7.92
CA LEU A 75 -0.13 -7.84 6.49
C LEU A 75 -1.63 -7.80 6.24
N CYS A 76 -2.18 -6.61 5.98
CA CYS A 76 -3.42 -6.52 5.22
C CYS A 76 -3.09 -6.80 3.75
N ALA A 77 -2.95 -8.08 3.42
CA ALA A 77 -3.12 -8.57 2.06
C ALA A 77 -4.61 -8.46 1.69
N HIS A 78 -5.17 -7.25 1.72
CA HIS A 78 -6.37 -7.01 0.94
C HIS A 78 -5.87 -7.02 -0.50
N SER A 79 -6.03 -8.17 -1.16
CA SER A 79 -6.25 -8.13 -2.60
C SER A 79 -7.25 -7.00 -2.81
N ILE A 80 -6.93 -6.05 -3.69
CA ILE A 80 -7.94 -5.11 -4.17
C ILE A 80 -9.04 -6.01 -4.72
N ARG A 81 -10.04 -6.35 -3.89
CA ARG A 81 -11.08 -7.27 -4.26
C ARG A 81 -11.72 -6.56 -5.44
N ARG A 82 -11.67 -7.15 -6.62
CA ARG A 82 -12.67 -6.80 -7.64
C ARG A 82 -13.98 -6.96 -6.90
N SER A 83 -14.69 -5.86 -6.69
CA SER A 83 -16.05 -5.92 -6.17
C SER A 83 -16.79 -6.95 -7.00
N SER A 84 -17.17 -8.07 -6.40
CA SER A 84 -18.06 -9.06 -7.00
C SER A 84 -19.51 -8.54 -7.02
N THR A 85 -19.65 -7.25 -7.36
CA THR A 85 -20.89 -6.53 -7.59
C THR A 85 -20.63 -5.67 -8.83
N GLN A 86 -20.62 -6.34 -9.98
CA GLN A 86 -21.50 -5.92 -11.07
C GLN A 86 -22.80 -6.70 -10.93
#